data_AF-A0A8S8Z3Y2-F1
#
_entry.id   AF-A0A8S8Z3Y2-F1
#
_cell.length_a   1.000
_cell.length_b   1.000
_cell.length_c   1.000
_cell.angle_alpha   90.00
_cell.angle_beta   90.00
_cell.angle_gamma   90.00
#
_symmetry.space_group_name_H-M   'P 1'
#
loop_
_entity.id
_entity.type
_entity.pdbx_description
1 polymer ?
#
loop_
_entity_poly.entity_id
_entity_poly.type
_entity_poly.pdbx_seq_one_letter_code
_entity_poly.pdbx_strand_id
1 'polypeptide(L)'
;MDVDRVLLDALFRGRLVELRERAEEAGLSKSGSVEVLRARLIQNQVLGDVDLSWDSIQSMSHKDIGGVLKLFGVKSSGSHKERRQRLWLHLNFDSRRLTVERLAEMERDELHELCQRLELPLTGNRTVLMGHVAGVLTSQANGWGRIKRSLWRSGLPKSLRGGGGRR
;
A
#
# COMPACT_ATOMS: atom_id res chain seq x y z
N MET A 1 16.49 1.17 -8.91
CA MET A 1 15.95 2.16 -7.96
C MET A 1 17.05 2.41 -6.94
N ASP A 2 17.71 3.55 -7.06
CA ASP A 2 18.50 4.06 -5.94
C ASP A 2 17.50 4.62 -4.92
N VAL A 3 17.63 4.23 -3.66
CA VAL A 3 16.61 4.51 -2.64
C VAL A 3 17.31 5.20 -1.50
N ASP A 4 16.89 6.42 -1.18
CA ASP A 4 17.35 7.10 0.02
C ASP A 4 16.86 6.36 1.27
N ARG A 5 17.75 5.56 1.83
CA ARG A 5 17.47 4.72 3.00
C ARG A 5 17.38 5.53 4.29
N VAL A 6 18.08 6.65 4.36
CA VAL A 6 18.07 7.51 5.54
C VAL A 6 16.69 8.17 5.62
N LEU A 7 16.21 8.70 4.49
CA LEU A 7 14.87 9.21 4.37
C LEU A 7 13.81 8.13 4.66
N LEU A 8 13.93 6.95 4.05
CA LEU A 8 12.95 5.89 4.23
C LEU A 8 12.88 5.38 5.69
N ASP A 9 14.01 5.25 6.38
CA ASP A 9 14.03 4.89 7.81
C ASP A 9 13.43 6.00 8.68
N ALA A 10 13.70 7.27 8.37
CA ALA A 10 13.10 8.42 9.05
C ALA A 10 11.57 8.42 8.90
N LEU A 11 11.04 8.16 7.70
CA LEU A 11 9.60 8.05 7.46
C LEU A 11 8.97 6.88 8.23
N PHE A 12 9.66 5.73 8.30
CA PHE A 12 9.17 4.59 9.07
C PHE A 12 9.11 4.87 10.57
N ARG A 13 10.09 5.59 11.13
CA ARG A 13 10.15 5.88 12.57
C ARG A 13 9.38 7.13 12.98
N GLY A 14 9.09 8.01 12.03
CA GLY A 14 8.46 9.30 12.27
C GLY A 14 7.14 9.19 13.04
N ARG A 15 6.95 10.10 14.00
CA ARG A 15 5.70 10.24 14.77
C ARG A 15 4.64 10.98 13.97
N LEU A 16 3.38 10.91 14.40
CA LEU A 16 2.26 11.52 13.67
C LEU A 16 2.47 13.02 13.40
N VAL A 17 2.97 13.76 14.38
CA VAL A 17 3.22 15.21 14.27
C VAL A 17 4.29 15.49 13.22
N GLU A 18 5.45 14.85 13.35
CA GLU A 18 6.59 14.96 12.41
C GLU A 18 6.18 14.60 10.97
N LEU A 19 5.37 13.55 10.78
CA LEU A 19 4.89 13.15 9.45
C LEU A 19 3.88 14.15 8.88
N ARG A 20 3.08 14.83 9.71
CA ARG A 20 2.16 15.87 9.26
C ARG A 20 2.90 17.12 8.81
N GLU A 21 3.88 17.55 9.59
CA GLU A 21 4.76 18.68 9.24
C GLU A 21 5.45 18.43 7.90
N ARG A 22 6.09 17.27 7.75
CA ARG A 22 6.72 16.88 6.49
C ARG A 22 5.74 16.77 5.32
N ALA A 23 4.51 16.29 5.56
CA ALA A 23 3.49 16.25 4.52
C ALA A 23 3.11 17.66 4.06
N GLU A 24 2.95 18.60 4.99
CA GLU A 24 2.67 20.00 4.69
C GLU A 24 3.81 20.69 3.94
N GLU A 25 5.05 20.48 4.36
CA GLU A 25 6.25 20.98 3.65
C GLU A 25 6.33 20.47 2.21
N ALA A 26 5.85 19.24 1.97
CA ALA A 26 5.78 18.64 0.64
C ALA A 26 4.50 19.00 -0.14
N GLY A 27 3.62 19.85 0.40
CA GLY A 27 2.35 20.23 -0.24
C GLY A 27 1.29 19.11 -0.26
N LEU A 28 1.42 18.11 0.61
CA LEU A 28 0.55 16.94 0.69
C LEU A 28 -0.48 17.08 1.81
N SER A 29 -1.61 16.36 1.69
CA SER A 29 -2.62 16.33 2.75
C SER A 29 -2.04 15.82 4.07
N LYS A 30 -2.37 16.51 5.18
CA LYS A 30 -2.04 16.10 6.56
C LYS A 30 -3.03 15.09 7.18
N SER A 31 -4.06 14.71 6.43
CA SER A 31 -5.15 13.87 6.91
C SER A 31 -4.79 12.39 6.93
N GLY A 32 -5.47 11.64 7.80
CA GLY A 32 -5.32 10.20 7.95
C GLY A 32 -4.51 9.79 9.18
N SER A 33 -4.36 8.47 9.34
CA SER A 33 -3.52 7.88 10.37
C SER A 33 -2.03 7.99 10.02
N VAL A 34 -1.17 7.64 10.98
CA VAL A 34 0.29 7.53 10.79
C VAL A 34 0.64 6.73 9.54
N GLU A 35 -0.01 5.58 9.33
CA GLU A 35 0.33 4.69 8.21
C GLU A 35 -0.09 5.27 6.86
N VAL A 36 -1.21 6.01 6.81
CA VAL A 36 -1.65 6.73 5.62
C VAL A 36 -0.65 7.83 5.26
N LEU A 37 -0.18 8.60 6.26
CA LEU A 37 0.84 9.63 6.03
C LEU A 37 2.17 9.04 5.59
N ARG A 38 2.60 7.91 6.20
CA ARG A 38 3.80 7.19 5.76
C ARG A 38 3.69 6.72 4.32
N ALA A 39 2.59 6.06 3.95
CA ALA A 39 2.37 5.62 2.57
C ALA A 39 2.43 6.81 1.60
N ARG A 40 1.76 7.92 1.92
CA ARG A 40 1.75 9.13 1.09
C ARG A 40 3.15 9.75 0.94
N LEU A 41 3.90 9.86 2.03
CA LEU A 41 5.26 10.41 2.01
C LEU A 41 6.24 9.50 1.28
N ILE A 42 6.16 8.18 1.48
CA ILE A 42 7.00 7.21 0.76
C ILE A 42 6.68 7.27 -0.74
N GLN A 43 5.40 7.31 -1.11
CA GLN A 43 4.98 7.45 -2.50
C GLN A 43 5.60 8.69 -3.14
N ASN A 44 5.51 9.84 -2.47
CA ASN A 44 5.96 11.12 -3.04
C ASN A 44 7.49 11.30 -3.00
N GLN A 45 8.15 10.98 -1.89
CA GLN A 45 9.55 11.33 -1.65
C GLN A 45 10.54 10.20 -1.95
N VAL A 46 10.09 8.94 -1.89
CA VAL A 46 10.94 7.75 -2.12
C VAL A 46 10.63 7.09 -3.46
N LEU A 47 9.36 7.15 -3.88
CA LEU A 47 8.85 6.56 -5.11
C LEU A 47 8.37 7.63 -6.11
N GLY A 48 8.91 8.85 -6.03
CA GLY A 48 8.46 9.99 -6.84
C GLY A 48 8.50 9.74 -8.36
N ASP A 49 9.43 8.89 -8.82
CA ASP A 49 9.57 8.51 -10.24
C ASP A 49 8.75 7.27 -10.63
N VAL A 50 8.09 6.61 -9.67
CA VAL A 50 7.32 5.39 -9.91
C VAL A 50 5.85 5.76 -10.07
N ASP A 51 5.31 5.57 -11.28
CA ASP A 51 3.87 5.71 -11.48
C ASP A 51 3.13 4.59 -10.73
N LEU A 52 2.28 4.99 -9.78
CA LEU A 52 1.43 4.12 -8.98
C LEU A 52 -0.05 4.33 -9.28
N SER A 53 -0.36 4.88 -10.46
CA SER A 53 -1.70 4.85 -11.04
C SER A 53 -2.22 3.43 -11.17
N TRP A 54 -3.54 3.27 -11.27
CA TRP A 54 -4.15 1.94 -11.40
C TRP A 54 -3.67 1.22 -12.66
N ASP A 55 -3.58 1.91 -13.81
CA ASP A 55 -3.11 1.34 -15.07
C ASP A 55 -1.65 0.88 -14.98
N SER A 56 -0.79 1.68 -14.33
CA SER A 56 0.60 1.29 -14.06
C SER A 56 0.67 0.07 -13.13
N ILE A 57 -0.11 0.04 -12.05
CA ILE A 57 -0.16 -1.13 -11.14
C ILE A 57 -0.59 -2.40 -11.87
N GLN A 58 -1.55 -2.31 -12.80
CA GLN A 58 -2.02 -3.45 -13.60
C GLN A 58 -0.95 -4.00 -14.54
N SER A 59 -0.15 -3.11 -15.16
CA SER A 59 0.94 -3.49 -16.07
C SER A 59 2.28 -3.80 -15.38
N MET A 60 2.42 -3.46 -14.10
CA MET A 60 3.66 -3.62 -13.34
C MET A 60 4.06 -5.09 -13.17
N SER A 61 5.36 -5.37 -13.36
CA SER A 61 5.89 -6.73 -13.24
C SER A 61 5.77 -7.28 -11.82
N HIS A 62 5.71 -8.61 -11.68
CA HIS A 62 5.64 -9.27 -10.36
C HIS A 62 6.82 -8.92 -9.45
N LYS A 63 8.00 -8.70 -10.06
CA LYS A 63 9.23 -8.29 -9.37
C LYS A 63 9.13 -6.87 -8.86
N ASP A 64 8.65 -5.95 -9.69
CA ASP A 64 8.60 -4.52 -9.36
C ASP A 64 7.57 -4.23 -8.28
N ILE A 65 6.36 -4.82 -8.36
CA ILE A 65 5.38 -4.73 -7.27
C ILE A 65 5.97 -5.28 -5.97
N GLY A 66 6.70 -6.39 -6.04
CA GLY A 66 7.38 -6.95 -4.88
C GLY A 66 8.42 -5.99 -4.27
N GLY A 67 9.10 -5.20 -5.10
CA GLY A 67 10.01 -4.13 -4.69
C GLY A 67 9.28 -2.97 -4.02
N VAL A 68 8.25 -2.44 -4.67
CA VAL A 68 7.40 -1.35 -4.14
C VAL A 68 6.78 -1.71 -2.80
N LEU A 69 6.20 -2.92 -2.66
CA LEU A 69 5.65 -3.39 -1.39
C LEU A 69 6.70 -3.49 -0.27
N LYS A 70 7.96 -3.79 -0.61
CA LYS A 70 9.06 -3.80 0.38
C LYS A 70 9.43 -2.37 0.81
N LEU A 71 9.37 -1.40 -0.10
CA LEU A 71 9.63 0.02 0.19
C LEU A 71 8.54 0.62 1.07
N PHE A 72 7.28 0.24 0.86
CA PHE A 72 6.20 0.55 1.79
C PHE A 72 6.28 -0.20 3.12
N GLY A 73 7.17 -1.18 3.23
CA GLY A 73 7.35 -1.98 4.44
C GLY A 73 6.21 -2.98 4.72
N VAL A 74 5.39 -3.30 3.72
CA VAL A 74 4.25 -4.22 3.83
C VAL A 74 4.57 -5.61 3.26
N LYS A 75 3.62 -6.56 3.30
CA LYS A 75 3.83 -7.93 2.81
C LYS A 75 4.06 -7.95 1.29
N SER A 76 5.19 -8.50 0.85
CA SER A 76 5.59 -8.54 -0.56
C SER A 76 5.56 -9.94 -1.17
N SER A 77 5.14 -10.97 -0.43
CA SER A 77 4.91 -12.32 -0.94
C SER A 77 3.45 -12.53 -1.37
N GLY A 78 3.18 -13.64 -2.06
CA GLY A 78 1.88 -13.95 -2.66
C GLY A 78 1.91 -13.90 -4.19
N SER A 79 0.79 -14.29 -4.79
CA SER A 79 0.54 -14.27 -6.24
C SER A 79 0.61 -12.83 -6.79
N HIS A 80 0.69 -12.69 -8.11
CA HIS A 80 0.78 -11.36 -8.74
C HIS A 80 -0.48 -10.53 -8.45
N LYS A 81 -1.66 -11.14 -8.56
CA LYS A 81 -2.95 -10.53 -8.21
C LYS A 81 -3.01 -10.09 -6.75
N GLU A 82 -2.63 -10.96 -5.81
CA GLU A 82 -2.64 -10.62 -4.38
C GLU A 82 -1.72 -9.42 -4.06
N ARG A 83 -0.60 -9.30 -4.76
CA ARG A 83 0.32 -8.18 -4.59
C ARG A 83 -0.25 -6.87 -5.18
N ARG A 84 -0.90 -6.91 -6.35
CA ARG A 84 -1.59 -5.75 -6.93
C ARG A 84 -2.71 -5.24 -6.03
N GLN A 85 -3.60 -6.14 -5.60
CA GLN A 85 -4.68 -5.82 -4.66
C GLN A 85 -4.13 -5.17 -3.38
N ARG A 86 -3.07 -5.74 -2.81
CA ARG A 86 -2.44 -5.21 -1.60
C ARG A 86 -1.84 -3.84 -1.80
N LEU A 87 -1.13 -3.62 -2.91
CA LEU A 87 -0.54 -2.33 -3.23
C LEU A 87 -1.63 -1.27 -3.39
N TRP A 88 -2.68 -1.60 -4.15
CA TRP A 88 -3.79 -0.69 -4.37
C TRP A 88 -4.53 -0.34 -3.07
N LEU A 89 -4.83 -1.34 -2.22
CA LEU A 89 -5.43 -1.11 -0.90
C LEU A 89 -4.55 -0.20 -0.03
N HIS A 90 -3.23 -0.44 -0.02
CA HIS A 90 -2.29 0.34 0.80
C HIS A 90 -2.21 1.81 0.39
N LEU A 91 -2.33 2.11 -0.90
CA LEU A 91 -2.27 3.46 -1.44
C LEU A 91 -3.58 4.24 -1.21
N ASN A 92 -4.72 3.55 -1.30
CA ASN A 92 -6.03 4.22 -1.41
C ASN A 92 -6.84 4.20 -0.11
N PHE A 93 -6.55 3.29 0.82
CA PHE A 93 -7.37 3.13 2.03
C PHE A 93 -6.55 3.14 3.32
N ASP A 94 -7.23 3.53 4.40
CA ASP A 94 -6.77 3.27 5.75
C ASP A 94 -7.26 1.89 6.18
N SER A 95 -6.34 0.98 6.51
CA SER A 95 -6.64 -0.37 7.00
C SER A 95 -7.48 -0.42 8.28
N ARG A 96 -7.60 0.70 9.02
CA ARG A 96 -8.48 0.81 10.19
C ARG A 96 -9.89 1.29 9.86
N ARG A 97 -10.12 1.76 8.63
CA ARG A 97 -11.41 2.33 8.18
C ARG A 97 -12.11 1.43 7.19
N LEU A 98 -11.38 0.82 6.25
CA LEU A 98 -11.95 -0.16 5.32
C LEU A 98 -11.94 -1.54 5.98
N THR A 99 -12.99 -1.83 6.75
CA THR A 99 -13.21 -3.12 7.41
C THR A 99 -14.42 -3.85 6.82
N VAL A 100 -14.60 -5.12 7.14
CA VAL A 100 -15.75 -5.91 6.66
C VAL A 100 -17.08 -5.30 7.13
N GLU A 101 -17.11 -4.78 8.35
CA GLU A 101 -18.27 -4.11 8.93
C GLU A 101 -18.61 -2.84 8.14
N ARG A 102 -17.60 -2.06 7.74
CA ARG A 102 -17.79 -0.87 6.92
C ARG A 102 -18.39 -1.19 5.55
N LEU A 103 -18.07 -2.36 4.96
CA LEU A 103 -18.66 -2.76 3.67
C LEU A 103 -20.18 -2.91 3.74
N ALA A 104 -20.73 -3.26 4.91
CA ALA A 104 -22.17 -3.39 5.11
C ALA A 104 -22.91 -2.04 5.05
N GLU A 105 -22.19 -0.92 5.12
CA GLU A 105 -22.70 0.45 5.02
C GLU A 105 -22.49 1.05 3.62
N MET A 106 -21.76 0.37 2.72
CA MET A 106 -21.42 0.89 1.39
C MET A 106 -22.53 0.63 0.37
N GLU A 107 -22.73 1.55 -0.55
CA GLU A 107 -23.67 1.37 -1.63
C GLU A 107 -23.17 0.36 -2.67
N ARG A 108 -24.09 -0.19 -3.46
CA ARG A 108 -23.74 -1.20 -4.48
C ARG A 108 -22.68 -0.69 -5.45
N ASP A 109 -22.75 0.58 -5.82
CA ASP A 109 -21.83 1.17 -6.81
C ASP A 109 -20.42 1.35 -6.22
N GLU A 110 -20.30 1.72 -4.95
CA GLU A 110 -19.00 1.77 -4.25
C GLU A 110 -18.36 0.37 -4.16
N LEU A 111 -19.17 -0.66 -3.87
CA LEU A 111 -18.72 -2.05 -3.85
C LEU A 111 -18.32 -2.54 -5.26
N HIS A 112 -19.01 -2.08 -6.29
CA HIS A 112 -18.68 -2.40 -7.68
C HIS A 112 -17.33 -1.79 -8.07
N GLU A 113 -17.08 -0.53 -7.72
CA GLU A 113 -15.76 0.12 -7.92
C GLU A 113 -14.65 -0.61 -7.18
N LEU A 114 -14.89 -1.00 -5.92
CA LEU A 114 -13.94 -1.83 -5.16
C LEU A 114 -13.66 -3.17 -5.87
N CYS A 115 -14.70 -3.85 -6.36
CA CYS A 115 -14.52 -5.09 -7.11
C CYS A 115 -13.66 -4.88 -8.36
N GLN A 116 -13.91 -3.81 -9.13
CA GLN A 116 -13.13 -3.49 -10.32
C GLN A 116 -11.66 -3.28 -9.99
N ARG A 117 -11.38 -2.45 -8.99
CA ARG A 117 -10.02 -2.10 -8.59
C ARG A 117 -9.27 -3.26 -7.94
N LEU A 118 -9.99 -4.19 -7.31
CA LEU A 118 -9.46 -5.42 -6.72
C LEU A 118 -9.45 -6.60 -7.69
N GLU A 119 -9.76 -6.40 -8.97
CA GLU A 119 -9.77 -7.46 -10.00
C GLU A 119 -10.71 -8.62 -9.63
N LEU A 120 -11.90 -8.30 -9.09
CA LEU A 120 -12.93 -9.25 -8.67
C LEU A 120 -14.09 -9.29 -9.68
N PRO A 121 -14.89 -10.37 -9.69
CA PRO A 121 -16.08 -10.41 -10.52
C PRO A 121 -17.05 -9.26 -10.19
N LEU A 122 -17.52 -8.58 -11.24
CA LEU A 122 -18.43 -7.42 -11.16
C LEU A 122 -19.91 -7.81 -11.19
N THR A 123 -20.19 -9.11 -11.30
CA THR A 123 -21.54 -9.66 -11.41
C THR A 123 -22.15 -9.93 -10.05
N GLY A 124 -23.45 -9.70 -9.92
CA GLY A 124 -24.23 -10.03 -8.74
C GLY A 124 -24.93 -8.82 -8.11
N ASN A 125 -25.69 -9.09 -7.06
CA ASN A 125 -26.31 -8.06 -6.24
C ASN A 125 -25.30 -7.49 -5.23
N ARG A 126 -25.72 -6.45 -4.48
CA ARG A 126 -24.90 -5.77 -3.48
C ARG A 126 -24.22 -6.75 -2.50
N THR A 127 -24.96 -7.73 -1.99
CA THR A 127 -24.46 -8.72 -1.02
C THR A 127 -23.37 -9.62 -1.61
N VAL A 128 -23.50 -10.01 -2.88
CA VAL A 128 -22.46 -10.80 -3.59
C VAL A 128 -21.19 -9.98 -3.77
N LEU A 129 -21.29 -8.74 -4.24
CA LEU A 129 -20.13 -7.83 -4.40
C LEU A 129 -19.44 -7.58 -3.05
N MET A 130 -20.22 -7.33 -2.00
CA MET A 130 -19.72 -7.21 -0.63
C MET A 130 -18.93 -8.46 -0.20
N GLY A 131 -19.46 -9.66 -0.47
CA GLY A 131 -18.79 -10.92 -0.17
C GLY A 131 -17.45 -11.08 -0.88
N HIS A 132 -17.34 -10.67 -2.16
CA HIS A 132 -16.08 -10.69 -2.89
C HIS A 132 -15.03 -9.77 -2.22
N VAL A 133 -15.41 -8.52 -1.93
CA VAL A 133 -14.50 -7.54 -1.31
C VAL A 133 -14.10 -8.00 0.10
N ALA A 134 -15.05 -8.49 0.90
CA ALA A 134 -14.80 -9.02 2.23
C ALA A 134 -13.77 -10.16 2.19
N GLY A 135 -13.90 -11.09 1.23
CA GLY A 135 -12.93 -12.16 1.01
C GLY A 135 -11.52 -11.64 0.75
N VAL A 136 -11.37 -10.57 -0.04
CA VAL A 136 -10.06 -9.92 -0.24
C VAL A 136 -9.55 -9.31 1.06
N LEU A 137 -10.36 -8.52 1.77
CA LEU A 137 -9.94 -7.90 3.04
C LEU A 137 -9.48 -8.95 4.07
N THR A 138 -10.19 -10.08 4.17
CA THR A 138 -9.81 -11.21 5.03
C THR A 138 -8.51 -11.86 4.57
N SER A 139 -8.36 -12.17 3.28
CA SER A 139 -7.12 -12.78 2.75
C SER A 139 -5.90 -11.86 2.89
N GLN A 140 -6.13 -10.55 2.90
CA GLN A 140 -5.13 -9.51 3.04
C GLN A 140 -4.99 -9.02 4.49
N ALA A 141 -5.63 -9.67 5.47
CA ALA A 141 -5.53 -9.27 6.87
C ALA A 141 -4.06 -9.17 7.32
N ASN A 142 -3.69 -8.02 7.90
CA ASN A 142 -2.32 -7.67 8.27
C ASN A 142 -1.30 -7.64 7.11
N GLY A 143 -1.75 -7.75 5.86
CA GLY A 143 -0.92 -7.74 4.66
C GLY A 143 -0.59 -6.33 4.16
N TRP A 144 -1.45 -5.35 4.45
CA TRP A 144 -1.36 -3.96 3.99
C TRP A 144 -1.63 -2.99 5.14
N GLY A 145 -1.38 -1.70 4.91
CA GLY A 145 -1.74 -0.61 5.83
C GLY A 145 -0.93 -0.56 7.12
N ARG A 146 -0.09 -1.56 7.43
CA ARG A 146 0.78 -1.57 8.60
C ARG A 146 2.19 -2.03 8.23
N ILE A 147 3.19 -1.24 8.64
CA ILE A 147 4.59 -1.61 8.47
C ILE A 147 4.93 -2.89 9.25
N LYS A 148 5.67 -3.80 8.62
CA LYS A 148 6.16 -5.05 9.24
C LYS A 148 6.99 -4.77 10.49
N ARG A 149 6.62 -5.42 11.60
CA ARG A 149 7.37 -5.40 12.88
C ARG A 149 8.85 -5.77 12.75
N SER A 150 9.24 -6.56 11.75
CA SER A 150 10.65 -6.92 11.53
C SER A 150 11.51 -5.73 11.08
N LEU A 151 10.94 -4.76 10.36
CA LEU A 151 11.67 -3.56 9.92
C LEU A 151 12.05 -2.68 11.11
N TRP A 152 11.19 -2.63 12.13
CA TRP A 152 11.47 -1.95 13.39
C TRP A 152 12.64 -2.56 14.16
N ARG A 153 12.81 -3.89 14.11
CA ARG A 153 13.85 -4.62 14.84
C ARG A 153 15.18 -4.73 14.09
N SER A 154 15.14 -4.86 12.77
CA SER A 154 16.30 -5.26 11.95
C SER A 154 16.79 -4.13 11.03
N GLY A 155 16.07 -3.02 10.96
CA GLY A 155 16.27 -1.97 9.96
C GLY A 155 15.81 -2.39 8.55
N LEU A 156 16.03 -1.51 7.58
CA LEU A 156 15.74 -1.75 6.17
C LEU A 156 16.54 -2.95 5.63
N PRO A 157 15.93 -3.87 4.85
CA PRO A 157 16.62 -5.07 4.38
C PRO A 157 17.82 -4.72 3.50
N LYS A 158 18.97 -5.36 3.75
CA LYS A 158 20.19 -5.20 2.91
C LYS A 158 19.92 -5.48 1.42
N SER A 159 18.90 -6.29 1.11
CA SER A 159 18.46 -6.64 -0.26
C SER A 159 17.82 -5.50 -1.06
N LEU A 160 17.61 -4.31 -0.48
CA LEU A 160 17.37 -3.07 -1.25
C LEU A 160 18.69 -2.54 -1.87
N ARG A 161 19.82 -3.25 -1.74
CA ARG A 161 21.03 -2.96 -2.51
C ARG A 161 20.70 -3.31 -3.96
N GLY A 162 20.53 -2.30 -4.79
CA GLY A 162 20.75 -2.47 -6.22
C GLY A 162 22.04 -3.23 -6.44
N GLY A 163 22.03 -4.18 -7.38
CA GLY A 163 23.22 -4.90 -7.80
C GLY A 163 24.25 -3.93 -8.38
N GLY A 164 25.08 -3.37 -7.50
CA GLY A 164 26.34 -2.72 -7.82
C GLY A 164 27.44 -3.67 -7.38
N GLY A 165 27.80 -4.60 -8.26
CA GLY A 165 28.87 -5.56 -8.05
C GLY A 165 29.41 -5.99 -9.40
N ARG A 166 30.18 -5.10 -10.03
CA ARG A 166 31.14 -5.51 -11.06
C ARG A 166 32.07 -6.54 -10.44
N ARG A 167 32.15 -7.72 -11.04
CA ARG A 167 33.38 -8.42 -11.41
C ARG A 167 33.09 -9.29 -12.62
#